data_AF-A9WJ89-F1
#
_entry.id   AF-A9WJ89-F1
#
_cell.length_a   1.000
_cell.length_b   1.000
_cell.length_c   1.000
_cell.angle_alpha   90.00
_cell.angle_beta   90.00
_cell.angle_gamma   90.00
#
_symmetry.space_group_name_H-M   'P 1'
#
loop_
_entity.id
_entity.type
_entity.pdbx_description
1 polymer ?
#
loop_
_entity_poly.entity_id
_entity_poly.type
_entity_poly.pdbx_seq_one_letter_code
_entity_poly.pdbx_strand_id
1 'polypeptide(L)'
;MTSSTPSCRRRLVVGIAGAVSFSLLISFIGLGLFLFLQDQAIRRSRQLEKILETTLDLKADFLIARQYDYDLIELARHNQRLDSIVERKHSAAITNVVTGLHELATFDADVPELVSHRQAMARLLEQYQTTVNQIKDQIEQRQRTDGIEQELRDARYKLWQHLERSPADFRELGLRLSLDEQAYLSTRRQEYIDNVRLQINKLYAIASSLPDTERVVVERDVADYLEDFLLLVTLDRDLQ
;
A
#
# COMPACT_ATOMS: atom_id res chain seq x y z
N MET A 1 88.03 -22.68 -33.04
CA MET A 1 86.87 -22.38 -32.18
C MET A 1 86.38 -23.69 -31.58
N THR A 2 86.85 -24.05 -30.38
CA THR A 2 86.47 -25.28 -29.68
C THR A 2 85.43 -24.93 -28.61
N SER A 3 84.18 -25.36 -28.82
CA SER A 3 83.14 -25.26 -27.80
C SER A 3 83.45 -26.26 -26.68
N SER A 4 83.72 -25.76 -25.48
CA SER A 4 83.93 -26.59 -24.30
C SER A 4 82.64 -27.36 -23.97
N THR A 5 82.65 -28.68 -24.09
CA THR A 5 81.57 -29.54 -23.61
C THR A 5 81.46 -29.40 -22.09
N PRO A 6 80.33 -28.94 -21.55
CA PRO A 6 80.17 -28.77 -20.10
C PRO A 6 80.20 -30.13 -19.39
N SER A 7 80.91 -30.20 -18.27
CA SER A 7 81.03 -31.41 -17.45
C SER A 7 79.66 -31.92 -16.97
N CYS A 8 79.50 -33.23 -16.85
CA CYS A 8 78.25 -33.90 -16.46
C CYS A 8 77.63 -33.29 -15.18
N ARG A 9 78.47 -32.92 -14.21
CA ARG A 9 78.08 -32.25 -12.96
C ARG A 9 77.35 -30.91 -13.20
N ARG A 10 77.79 -30.10 -14.17
CA ARG A 10 77.17 -28.81 -14.49
C ARG A 10 75.79 -28.98 -15.13
N ARG A 11 75.62 -30.00 -15.98
CA ARG A 11 74.31 -30.34 -16.57
C ARG A 11 73.30 -30.81 -15.52
N LEU A 12 73.76 -31.63 -14.57
CA LEU A 12 72.93 -32.15 -13.48
C LEU A 12 72.47 -31.04 -12.52
N VAL A 13 73.37 -30.13 -12.15
CA VAL A 13 73.03 -28.96 -11.31
C VAL A 13 72.05 -28.01 -11.99
N VAL A 14 72.24 -27.72 -13.28
CA VAL A 14 71.29 -26.87 -14.04
C VAL A 14 69.92 -27.53 -14.16
N GLY A 15 69.87 -28.85 -14.40
CA GLY A 15 68.61 -29.60 -14.45
C GLY A 15 67.84 -29.59 -13.12
N ILE A 16 68.54 -29.82 -12.00
CA ILE A 16 67.93 -29.77 -10.66
C ILE A 16 67.49 -28.35 -10.31
N ALA A 17 68.33 -27.34 -10.55
CA ALA A 17 67.98 -25.94 -10.28
C ALA A 17 66.78 -25.50 -11.13
N GLY A 18 66.70 -25.93 -12.39
CA GLY A 18 65.56 -25.70 -13.26
C GLY A 18 64.28 -26.38 -12.75
N ALA A 19 64.36 -27.65 -12.34
CA ALA A 19 63.22 -28.38 -11.79
C ALA A 19 62.69 -27.77 -10.48
N VAL A 20 63.60 -27.37 -9.57
CA VAL A 20 63.23 -26.69 -8.32
C VAL A 20 62.61 -25.33 -8.60
N SER A 21 63.17 -24.54 -9.52
CA SER A 21 62.63 -23.23 -9.90
C SER A 21 61.24 -23.35 -10.51
N PHE A 22 61.02 -24.35 -11.36
CA PHE A 22 59.72 -24.61 -11.98
C PHE A 22 58.68 -25.08 -10.96
N SER A 23 59.08 -25.94 -10.01
CA SER A 23 58.24 -26.37 -8.89
C SER A 23 57.83 -25.19 -7.98
N LEU A 24 58.75 -24.27 -7.72
CA LEU A 24 58.47 -23.04 -6.96
C LEU A 24 57.53 -22.11 -7.72
N LEU A 25 57.71 -21.98 -9.04
CA LEU A 25 56.86 -21.14 -9.88
C LEU A 25 55.43 -21.67 -9.95
N ILE A 26 55.24 -22.99 -10.11
CA ILE A 26 53.90 -23.62 -10.04
C ILE A 26 53.28 -23.40 -8.66
N SER A 27 54.05 -23.57 -7.59
CA SER A 27 53.56 -23.37 -6.22
C SER A 27 53.15 -21.91 -5.97
N PHE A 28 53.90 -20.95 -6.51
CA PHE A 28 53.59 -19.53 -6.40
C PHE A 28 52.31 -19.16 -7.17
N ILE A 29 52.14 -19.68 -8.39
CA ILE A 29 50.90 -19.52 -9.17
C ILE A 29 49.73 -20.16 -8.43
N GLY A 30 49.91 -21.38 -7.90
CA GLY A 30 48.89 -22.10 -7.14
C GLY A 30 48.46 -21.34 -5.88
N LEU A 31 49.42 -20.79 -5.12
CA LEU A 31 49.14 -19.96 -3.95
C LEU A 31 48.41 -18.66 -4.35
N GLY A 32 48.85 -17.99 -5.42
CA GLY A 32 48.19 -16.78 -5.93
C GLY A 32 46.75 -17.04 -6.36
N LEU A 33 46.51 -18.14 -7.07
CA LEU A 33 45.18 -18.56 -7.48
C LEU A 33 44.29 -18.94 -6.29
N PHE A 34 44.86 -19.64 -5.31
CA PHE A 34 44.16 -20.00 -4.08
C PHE A 34 43.75 -18.77 -3.27
N LEU A 35 44.66 -17.82 -3.04
CA LEU A 35 44.36 -16.58 -2.33
C LEU A 35 43.31 -15.75 -3.07
N PHE A 36 43.38 -15.69 -4.40
CA PHE A 36 42.38 -15.02 -5.22
C PHE A 36 40.98 -15.66 -5.10
N LEU A 37 40.89 -16.99 -5.18
CA LEU A 37 39.64 -17.73 -5.02
C LEU A 37 39.07 -17.60 -3.60
N GLN A 38 39.93 -17.64 -2.58
CA GLN A 38 39.52 -17.45 -1.19
C GLN A 38 38.94 -16.04 -0.97
N ASP A 39 39.59 -15.01 -1.51
CA ASP A 39 39.12 -13.63 -1.41
C ASP A 39 37.82 -13.40 -2.20
N GLN A 40 37.63 -14.07 -3.34
CA GLN A 40 36.34 -14.08 -4.03
C GLN A 40 35.23 -14.76 -3.22
N ALA A 41 35.52 -15.91 -2.60
CA ALA A 41 34.54 -16.64 -1.78
C ALA A 41 34.10 -15.83 -0.56
N ILE A 42 35.04 -15.17 0.13
CA ILE A 42 34.75 -14.30 1.27
C ILE A 42 33.90 -13.09 0.83
N ARG A 43 34.25 -12.45 -0.29
CA ARG A 43 33.49 -11.32 -0.83
C ARG A 43 32.05 -11.72 -1.18
N ARG A 44 31.86 -12.84 -1.88
CA ARG A 44 30.53 -13.36 -2.20
C ARG A 44 29.73 -13.71 -0.94
N SER A 45 30.35 -14.34 0.06
CA SER A 45 29.67 -14.66 1.32
C SER A 45 29.14 -13.41 2.02
N ARG A 46 29.95 -12.35 2.10
CA ARG A 46 29.51 -11.07 2.70
C ARG A 46 28.41 -10.39 1.90
N GLN A 47 28.48 -10.46 0.57
CA GLN A 47 27.42 -9.92 -0.29
C GLN A 47 26.10 -10.66 -0.08
N LEU A 48 26.12 -11.99 -0.03
CA LEU A 48 24.92 -12.80 0.24
C LEU A 48 24.34 -12.53 1.63
N GLU A 49 25.19 -12.37 2.64
CA GLU A 49 24.77 -11.99 3.99
C GLU A 49 24.07 -10.63 3.99
N LYS A 50 24.65 -9.63 3.32
CA LYS A 50 24.04 -8.30 3.19
C LYS A 50 22.72 -8.31 2.42
N ILE A 51 22.64 -9.07 1.32
CA ILE A 51 21.39 -9.24 0.56
C ILE A 51 20.30 -9.85 1.45
N LEU A 52 20.67 -10.86 2.25
CA LEU A 52 19.74 -11.52 3.16
C LEU A 52 19.25 -10.57 4.26
N GLU A 53 20.16 -9.79 4.86
CA GLU A 53 19.84 -8.75 5.83
C GLU A 53 18.87 -7.72 5.24
N THR A 54 19.20 -7.11 4.08
CA THR A 54 18.33 -6.15 3.40
C THR A 54 16.96 -6.75 3.06
N THR A 55 16.91 -8.03 2.68
CA THR A 55 15.64 -8.72 2.39
C THR A 55 14.80 -8.93 3.64
N LEU A 56 15.42 -9.24 4.78
CA LEU A 56 14.74 -9.37 6.07
C LEU A 56 14.20 -8.02 6.56
N ASP A 57 14.99 -6.96 6.43
CA ASP A 57 14.58 -5.60 6.78
C ASP A 57 13.39 -5.14 5.92
N LEU A 58 13.48 -5.33 4.60
CA LEU A 58 12.39 -5.04 3.67
C LEU A 58 11.10 -5.78 4.05
N LYS A 59 11.21 -7.06 4.43
CA LYS A 59 10.07 -7.84 4.91
C LYS A 59 9.50 -7.26 6.21
N ALA A 60 10.35 -6.85 7.15
CA ALA A 60 9.92 -6.25 8.40
C ALA A 60 9.17 -4.93 8.15
N ASP A 61 9.73 -4.04 7.33
CA ASP A 61 9.10 -2.77 6.95
C ASP A 61 7.77 -2.98 6.24
N PHE A 62 7.66 -3.99 5.37
CA PHE A 62 6.40 -4.33 4.71
C PHE A 62 5.34 -4.84 5.70
N LEU A 63 5.73 -5.65 6.70
CA LEU A 63 4.81 -6.10 7.75
C LEU A 63 4.35 -4.94 8.62
N ILE A 64 5.23 -3.99 8.92
CA ILE A 64 4.89 -2.76 9.64
C ILE A 64 3.90 -1.91 8.82
N ALA A 65 4.16 -1.73 7.52
CA ALA A 65 3.23 -1.01 6.64
C ALA A 65 1.85 -1.67 6.62
N ARG A 66 1.81 -3.00 6.51
CA ARG A 66 0.57 -3.80 6.53
C ARG A 66 -0.18 -3.72 7.86
N GLN A 67 0.54 -3.57 8.97
CA GLN A 67 -0.10 -3.32 10.27
C GLN A 67 -0.85 -1.99 10.23
N TYR A 68 -0.25 -0.93 9.68
CA TYR A 68 -0.91 0.36 9.54
C TYR A 68 -2.02 0.37 8.47
N ASP A 69 -1.97 -0.51 7.47
CA ASP A 69 -3.12 -0.68 6.57
C ASP A 69 -4.37 -1.13 7.33
N TYR A 70 -4.22 -2.04 8.30
CA TYR A 70 -5.33 -2.47 9.13
C TYR A 70 -5.92 -1.27 9.90
N ASP A 71 -5.08 -0.43 10.48
CA ASP A 71 -5.52 0.79 11.18
C ASP A 71 -6.23 1.75 10.21
N LEU A 72 -5.71 1.95 8.99
CA LEU A 72 -6.37 2.77 7.95
C LEU A 72 -7.74 2.22 7.55
N ILE A 73 -7.85 0.89 7.37
CA ILE A 73 -9.11 0.21 7.06
C ILE A 73 -10.07 0.30 8.25
N GLU A 74 -9.59 0.18 9.48
CA GLU A 74 -10.41 0.31 10.68
C GLU A 74 -10.97 1.74 10.81
N LEU A 75 -10.14 2.76 10.58
CA LEU A 75 -10.55 4.16 10.52
C LEU A 75 -11.60 4.39 9.42
N ALA A 76 -11.38 3.84 8.22
CA ALA A 76 -12.34 3.92 7.11
C ALA A 76 -13.66 3.23 7.45
N ARG A 77 -13.61 2.05 8.06
CA ARG A 77 -14.78 1.26 8.44
C ARG A 77 -15.62 1.95 9.51
N HIS A 78 -14.97 2.62 10.46
CA HIS A 78 -15.64 3.29 11.57
C HIS A 78 -15.87 4.79 11.32
N ASN A 79 -15.64 5.29 10.09
CA ASN A 79 -15.77 6.71 9.74
C ASN A 79 -15.00 7.64 10.71
N GLN A 80 -13.85 7.17 11.20
CA GLN A 80 -13.02 7.93 12.12
C GLN A 80 -12.01 8.77 11.36
N ARG A 81 -11.73 9.97 11.87
CA ARG A 81 -10.78 10.91 11.25
C ARG A 81 -9.44 10.23 10.99
N LEU A 82 -8.88 10.47 9.80
CA LEU A 82 -7.53 10.00 9.49
C LEU A 82 -6.55 10.51 10.55
N ASP A 83 -5.94 9.59 11.29
CA ASP A 83 -4.94 9.95 12.29
C ASP A 83 -3.62 10.26 11.60
N SER A 84 -3.19 11.52 11.70
CA SER A 84 -1.89 12.01 11.20
C SER A 84 -0.68 11.21 11.70
N ILE A 85 -0.81 10.47 12.81
CA ILE A 85 0.24 9.59 13.32
C ILE A 85 0.27 8.28 12.52
N VAL A 86 -0.90 7.66 12.29
CA VAL A 86 -1.03 6.43 11.49
C VAL A 86 -0.56 6.69 10.06
N GLU A 87 -0.99 7.80 9.45
CA GLU A 87 -0.61 8.16 8.10
C GLU A 87 0.91 8.37 7.96
N ARG A 88 1.54 9.13 8.87
CA ARG A 88 2.99 9.35 8.84
C ARG A 88 3.78 8.05 9.02
N LYS A 89 3.34 7.18 9.93
CA LYS A 89 3.99 5.89 10.19
C LYS A 89 3.86 4.94 9.01
N HIS A 90 2.68 4.88 8.38
CA HIS A 90 2.46 4.13 7.16
C HIS A 90 3.38 4.62 6.03
N SER A 91 3.39 5.93 5.76
CA SER A 91 4.21 6.52 4.71
C SER A 91 5.72 6.32 4.94
N ALA A 92 6.16 6.39 6.20
CA ALA A 92 7.54 6.11 6.58
C ALA A 92 7.91 4.63 6.31
N ALA A 93 7.07 3.69 6.72
CA ALA A 93 7.31 2.26 6.48
C ALA A 93 7.39 1.97 4.98
N ILE A 94 6.51 2.56 4.15
CA ILE A 94 6.56 2.41 2.70
C ILE A 94 7.80 3.04 2.07
N THR A 95 8.25 4.18 2.58
CA THR A 95 9.51 4.79 2.14
C THR A 95 10.71 3.90 2.46
N ASN A 96 10.71 3.22 3.61
CA ASN A 96 11.75 2.24 3.94
C ASN A 96 11.73 1.05 2.96
N VAL A 97 10.55 0.51 2.62
CA VAL A 97 10.43 -0.57 1.62
C VAL A 97 10.98 -0.13 0.25
N VAL A 98 10.65 1.09 -0.20
CA VAL A 98 11.19 1.67 -1.46
C VAL A 98 12.72 1.77 -1.38
N THR A 99 13.24 2.25 -0.26
CA THR A 99 14.68 2.40 -0.04
C THR A 99 15.39 1.05 -0.07
N GLY A 100 14.86 0.04 0.63
CA GLY A 100 15.39 -1.32 0.62
C GLY A 100 15.37 -1.96 -0.77
N LEU A 101 14.32 -1.73 -1.57
CA LEU A 101 14.30 -2.18 -2.98
C LEU A 101 15.37 -1.50 -3.83
N HIS A 102 15.68 -0.23 -3.56
CA HIS A 102 16.74 0.49 -4.26
C HIS A 102 18.13 -0.01 -3.84
N GLU A 103 18.33 -0.30 -2.55
CA GLU A 103 19.55 -0.94 -2.06
C GLU A 103 19.76 -2.31 -2.68
N LEU A 104 18.70 -3.12 -2.83
CA LEU A 104 18.77 -4.41 -3.53
C LEU A 104 19.24 -4.28 -4.99
N ALA A 105 18.90 -3.18 -5.66
CA ALA A 105 19.34 -2.92 -7.03
C ALA A 105 20.87 -2.80 -7.16
N THR A 106 21.56 -2.44 -6.08
CA THR A 106 23.04 -2.33 -6.08
C THR A 106 23.73 -3.70 -6.18
N PHE A 107 23.01 -4.80 -5.93
CA PHE A 107 23.53 -6.17 -6.02
C PHE A 107 23.16 -6.89 -7.33
N ASP A 108 22.42 -6.23 -8.23
CA ASP A 108 21.89 -6.82 -9.48
C ASP A 108 22.99 -7.44 -10.37
N ALA A 109 24.19 -6.87 -10.37
CA ALA A 109 25.32 -7.37 -11.18
C ALA A 109 25.91 -8.69 -10.65
N ASP A 110 25.76 -8.96 -9.36
CA ASP A 110 26.37 -10.11 -8.68
C ASP A 110 25.39 -11.31 -8.60
N VAL A 111 24.08 -11.04 -8.62
CA VAL A 111 23.02 -12.05 -8.59
C VAL A 111 21.94 -11.69 -9.63
N PRO A 112 22.10 -12.10 -10.90
CA PRO A 112 21.17 -11.74 -11.98
C PRO A 112 19.72 -12.16 -11.72
N GLU A 113 19.50 -13.21 -10.93
CA GLU A 113 18.17 -13.68 -10.54
C GLU A 113 17.41 -12.64 -9.71
N LEU A 114 18.11 -11.82 -8.91
CA LEU A 114 17.50 -10.76 -8.09
C LEU A 114 16.83 -9.68 -8.95
N VAL A 115 17.35 -9.42 -10.16
CA VAL A 115 16.81 -8.38 -11.07
C VAL A 115 15.33 -8.63 -11.34
N SER A 116 14.98 -9.87 -11.67
CA SER A 116 13.60 -10.25 -12.01
C SER A 116 12.67 -10.15 -10.80
N HIS A 117 13.12 -10.61 -9.62
CA HIS A 117 12.36 -10.54 -8.38
C HIS A 117 12.17 -9.10 -7.91
N ARG A 118 13.21 -8.26 -7.99
CA ARG A 118 13.16 -6.84 -7.64
C ARG A 118 12.19 -6.08 -8.54
N GLN A 119 12.22 -6.31 -9.85
CA GLN A 119 11.28 -5.68 -10.78
C GLN A 119 9.83 -6.09 -10.48
N ALA A 120 9.57 -7.36 -10.16
CA ALA A 120 8.25 -7.81 -9.75
C ALA A 120 7.80 -7.15 -8.44
N MET A 121 8.67 -7.08 -7.43
CA MET A 121 8.38 -6.41 -6.15
C MET A 121 8.11 -4.91 -6.35
N ALA A 122 8.87 -4.22 -7.20
CA ALA A 122 8.66 -2.80 -7.48
C ALA A 122 7.28 -2.54 -8.10
N ARG A 123 6.85 -3.36 -9.06
CA ARG A 123 5.50 -3.25 -9.67
C ARG A 123 4.39 -3.52 -8.66
N LEU A 124 4.55 -4.54 -7.82
CA LEU A 124 3.57 -4.86 -6.77
C LEU A 124 3.50 -3.73 -5.72
N LEU A 125 4.63 -3.12 -5.39
CA LEU A 125 4.67 -1.99 -4.48
C LEU A 125 3.97 -0.76 -5.07
N GLU A 126 4.16 -0.49 -6.36
CA GLU A 126 3.45 0.59 -7.06
C GLU A 126 1.92 0.37 -7.01
N GLN A 127 1.45 -0.83 -7.37
CA GLN A 127 0.02 -1.18 -7.29
C GLN A 127 -0.54 -1.04 -5.88
N TYR A 128 0.23 -1.50 -4.89
CA TYR A 128 -0.11 -1.37 -3.48
C TYR A 128 -0.22 0.10 -3.06
N GLN A 129 0.76 0.94 -3.42
CA GLN A 129 0.77 2.37 -3.10
C GLN A 129 -0.42 3.10 -3.73
N THR A 130 -0.74 2.79 -4.99
CA THR A 130 -1.94 3.32 -5.66
C THR A 130 -3.20 2.97 -4.88
N THR A 131 -3.36 1.70 -4.48
CA THR A 131 -4.54 1.23 -3.74
C THR A 131 -4.66 1.92 -2.38
N VAL A 132 -3.56 2.03 -1.63
CA VAL A 132 -3.60 2.69 -0.32
C VAL A 132 -3.86 4.19 -0.45
N ASN A 133 -3.30 4.86 -1.45
CA ASN A 133 -3.60 6.27 -1.69
C ASN A 133 -5.06 6.49 -2.06
N GLN A 134 -5.67 5.61 -2.86
CA GLN A 134 -7.11 5.66 -3.14
C GLN A 134 -7.95 5.54 -1.85
N ILE A 135 -7.58 4.63 -0.94
CA ILE A 135 -8.24 4.48 0.36
C ILE A 135 -8.09 5.77 1.18
N LYS A 136 -6.88 6.34 1.27
CA LYS A 136 -6.62 7.60 1.99
C LYS A 136 -7.44 8.76 1.41
N ASP A 137 -7.42 8.94 0.08
CA ASP A 137 -8.17 9.97 -0.62
C ASP A 137 -9.67 9.88 -0.33
N GLN A 138 -10.22 8.66 -0.29
CA GLN A 138 -11.63 8.45 0.02
C GLN A 138 -11.98 8.70 1.50
N ILE A 139 -11.11 8.31 2.44
CA ILE A 139 -11.25 8.68 3.86
C ILE A 139 -11.28 10.20 3.99
N GLU A 140 -10.36 10.89 3.32
CA GLU A 140 -10.33 12.35 3.30
C GLU A 140 -11.60 12.94 2.66
N GLN A 141 -12.02 12.47 1.48
CA GLN A 141 -13.22 12.96 0.78
C GLN A 141 -14.48 12.84 1.62
N ARG A 142 -14.63 11.78 2.43
CA ARG A 142 -15.75 11.67 3.38
C ARG A 142 -15.70 12.69 4.51
N GLN A 143 -14.50 13.07 4.93
CA GLN A 143 -14.25 13.78 6.19
C GLN A 143 -13.98 15.26 6.05
N ARG A 144 -13.74 15.75 4.83
CA ARG A 144 -13.59 17.17 4.58
C ARG A 144 -14.84 17.94 5.02
N THR A 145 -14.66 19.22 5.31
CA THR A 145 -15.75 20.11 5.71
C THR A 145 -16.77 20.31 4.57
N ASP A 146 -16.36 20.05 3.34
CA ASP A 146 -17.16 19.95 2.11
C ASP A 146 -17.26 18.48 1.63
N GLY A 147 -17.06 17.52 2.53
CA GLY A 147 -17.13 16.10 2.22
C GLY A 147 -18.55 15.56 2.20
N ILE A 148 -18.76 14.44 1.51
CA ILE A 148 -20.09 13.87 1.26
C ILE A 148 -20.88 13.56 2.54
N GLU A 149 -20.22 13.21 3.66
CA GLU A 149 -20.91 12.99 4.93
C GLU A 149 -21.36 14.27 5.62
N GLN A 150 -20.70 15.39 5.33
CA GLN A 150 -21.10 16.71 5.81
C GLN A 150 -22.22 17.25 4.93
N GLU A 151 -22.12 17.11 3.60
CA GLU A 151 -23.20 17.44 2.66
C GLU A 151 -24.48 16.68 2.98
N LEU A 152 -24.40 15.34 3.15
CA LEU A 152 -25.53 14.51 3.57
C LEU A 152 -26.12 14.96 4.92
N ARG A 153 -25.28 15.35 5.88
CA ARG A 153 -25.73 15.88 7.18
C ARG A 153 -26.49 17.20 7.02
N ASP A 154 -26.00 18.09 6.18
CA ASP A 154 -26.60 19.39 5.93
C ASP A 154 -27.91 19.27 5.13
N ALA A 155 -27.95 18.40 4.12
CA ALA A 155 -29.16 18.05 3.38
C ALA A 155 -30.21 17.43 4.31
N ARG A 156 -29.81 16.48 5.17
CA ARG A 156 -30.67 15.90 6.19
C ARG A 156 -31.20 16.96 7.16
N TYR A 157 -30.36 17.89 7.61
CA TYR A 157 -30.78 18.95 8.53
C TYR A 157 -31.83 19.86 7.90
N LYS A 158 -31.64 20.28 6.65
CA LYS A 158 -32.64 21.07 5.89
C LYS A 158 -33.95 20.32 5.75
N LEU A 159 -33.89 19.06 5.35
CA LEU A 159 -35.07 18.19 5.26
C LEU A 159 -35.78 18.10 6.62
N TRP A 160 -35.03 17.86 7.70
CA TRP A 160 -35.60 17.72 9.04
C TRP A 160 -36.29 19.01 9.52
N GLN A 161 -35.73 20.19 9.23
CA GLN A 161 -36.36 21.47 9.55
C GLN A 161 -37.73 21.65 8.89
N HIS A 162 -37.89 21.18 7.64
CA HIS A 162 -39.17 21.22 6.93
C HIS A 162 -40.15 20.14 7.43
N LEU A 163 -39.65 18.95 7.73
CA LEU A 163 -40.44 17.85 8.29
C LEU A 163 -40.94 18.14 9.72
N GLU A 164 -40.17 18.85 10.53
CA GLU A 164 -40.54 19.21 11.92
C GLU A 164 -41.74 20.17 11.96
N ARG A 165 -41.83 21.07 10.98
CA ARG A 165 -42.95 22.02 10.82
C ARG A 165 -44.22 21.36 10.27
N SER A 166 -44.10 20.12 9.79
CA SER A 166 -45.17 19.36 9.15
C SER A 166 -45.94 18.47 10.16
N PRO A 167 -47.07 17.86 9.77
CA PRO A 167 -47.85 16.94 10.61
C PRO A 167 -47.01 15.80 11.21
N ALA A 168 -47.50 15.18 12.29
CA ALA A 168 -46.79 14.15 13.06
C ALA A 168 -46.21 13.01 12.20
N ASP A 169 -46.92 12.62 11.14
CA ASP A 169 -46.50 11.57 10.22
C ASP A 169 -45.17 11.88 9.50
N PHE A 170 -44.90 13.15 9.17
CA PHE A 170 -43.63 13.57 8.58
C PHE A 170 -42.47 13.47 9.59
N ARG A 171 -42.73 13.81 10.85
CA ARG A 171 -41.74 13.67 11.92
C ARG A 171 -41.37 12.21 12.17
N GLU A 172 -42.36 11.31 12.18
CA GLU A 172 -42.10 9.88 12.35
C GLU A 172 -41.27 9.32 11.18
N LEU A 173 -41.60 9.69 9.94
CA LEU A 173 -40.82 9.28 8.77
C LEU A 173 -39.40 9.84 8.79
N GLY A 174 -39.21 11.10 9.20
CA GLY A 174 -37.88 11.71 9.35
C GLY A 174 -37.02 10.99 10.38
N LEU A 175 -37.61 10.56 11.50
CA LEU A 175 -36.91 9.75 12.51
C LEU A 175 -36.53 8.36 11.97
N ARG A 176 -37.45 7.68 11.29
CA ARG A 176 -37.17 6.36 10.68
C ARG A 176 -36.07 6.46 9.63
N LEU A 177 -36.13 7.48 8.77
CA LEU A 177 -35.10 7.77 7.77
C LEU A 177 -33.72 7.93 8.42
N SER A 178 -33.63 8.71 9.50
CA SER A 178 -32.37 8.90 10.24
C SER A 178 -31.84 7.60 10.87
N LEU A 179 -32.72 6.72 11.36
CA LEU A 179 -32.32 5.42 11.92
C LEU A 179 -31.83 4.46 10.85
N ASP A 180 -32.52 4.38 9.72
CA ASP A 180 -32.13 3.55 8.58
C ASP A 180 -30.79 4.02 7.98
N GLU A 181 -30.58 5.34 7.86
CA GLU A 181 -29.30 5.92 7.45
C GLU A 181 -28.17 5.58 8.43
N GLN A 182 -28.38 5.72 9.74
CA GLN A 182 -27.38 5.38 10.74
C GLN A 182 -27.05 3.88 10.74
N ALA A 183 -28.05 3.03 10.53
CA ALA A 183 -27.86 1.60 10.38
C ALA A 183 -27.07 1.27 9.10
N TYR A 184 -27.32 1.98 8.01
CA TYR A 184 -26.50 1.88 6.80
C TYR A 184 -25.04 2.28 7.08
N LEU A 185 -24.81 3.46 7.67
CA LEU A 185 -23.46 3.97 7.96
C LEU A 185 -22.64 3.02 8.85
N SER A 186 -23.30 2.30 9.75
CA SER A 186 -22.65 1.37 10.68
C SER A 186 -22.41 -0.03 10.11
N THR A 187 -23.21 -0.48 9.14
CA THR A 187 -23.18 -1.88 8.67
C THR A 187 -22.89 -2.05 7.18
N ARG A 188 -23.07 -1.00 6.37
CA ARG A 188 -22.92 -0.99 4.90
C ARG A 188 -23.78 -2.03 4.16
N ARG A 189 -24.88 -2.48 4.77
CA ARG A 189 -25.74 -3.51 4.18
C ARG A 189 -26.77 -2.92 3.22
N GLN A 190 -27.04 -3.65 2.14
CA GLN A 190 -28.03 -3.30 1.12
C GLN A 190 -29.43 -3.11 1.69
N GLU A 191 -29.81 -3.88 2.71
CA GLU A 191 -31.13 -3.80 3.36
C GLU A 191 -31.46 -2.38 3.86
N TYR A 192 -30.47 -1.65 4.37
CA TYR A 192 -30.68 -0.29 4.86
C TYR A 192 -30.77 0.75 3.74
N ILE A 193 -30.09 0.51 2.60
CA ILE A 193 -30.26 1.33 1.39
C ILE A 193 -31.71 1.21 0.90
N ASP A 194 -32.24 -0.02 0.89
CA ASP A 194 -33.60 -0.29 0.44
C ASP A 194 -34.64 0.32 1.40
N ASN A 195 -34.39 0.28 2.71
CA ASN A 195 -35.22 0.96 3.70
C ASN A 195 -35.22 2.48 3.51
N VAL A 196 -34.06 3.12 3.32
CA VAL A 196 -33.97 4.57 3.06
C VAL A 196 -34.79 4.94 1.82
N ARG A 197 -34.65 4.19 0.72
CA ARG A 197 -35.46 4.38 -0.49
C ARG A 197 -36.96 4.23 -0.22
N LEU A 198 -37.35 3.26 0.60
CA LEU A 198 -38.74 3.06 0.98
C LEU A 198 -39.29 4.25 1.79
N GLN A 199 -38.52 4.78 2.76
CA GLN A 199 -38.95 5.96 3.53
C GLN A 199 -39.05 7.20 2.64
N ILE A 200 -38.12 7.39 1.71
CA ILE A 200 -38.15 8.49 0.74
C ILE A 200 -39.40 8.41 -0.16
N ASN A 201 -39.74 7.23 -0.67
CA ASN A 201 -40.96 7.04 -1.45
C ASN A 201 -42.22 7.38 -0.63
N LYS A 202 -42.23 7.05 0.66
CA LYS A 202 -43.32 7.46 1.56
C LYS A 202 -43.33 8.97 1.79
N LEU A 203 -42.17 9.61 1.96
CA LEU A 203 -42.07 11.06 2.10
C LEU A 203 -42.63 11.77 0.86
N TYR A 204 -42.31 11.32 -0.36
CA TYR A 204 -42.92 11.83 -1.59
C TYR A 204 -44.44 11.64 -1.61
N ALA A 205 -44.92 10.45 -1.22
CA ALA A 205 -46.35 10.18 -1.17
C ALA A 205 -47.10 11.10 -0.20
N ILE A 206 -46.56 11.37 0.99
CA ILE A 206 -47.20 12.28 1.95
C ILE A 206 -46.99 13.74 1.54
N ALA A 207 -45.84 14.12 0.98
CA ALA A 207 -45.59 15.47 0.47
C ALA A 207 -46.58 15.89 -0.62
N SER A 208 -47.14 14.94 -1.38
CA SER A 208 -48.20 15.22 -2.36
C SER A 208 -49.47 15.83 -1.75
N SER A 209 -49.69 15.67 -0.45
CA SER A 209 -50.81 16.26 0.28
C SER A 209 -50.57 17.69 0.79
N LEU A 210 -49.33 18.20 0.65
CA LEU A 210 -48.97 19.55 1.07
C LEU A 210 -49.40 20.61 0.03
N PRO A 211 -49.55 21.89 0.45
CA PRO A 211 -49.70 23.00 -0.48
C PRO A 211 -48.55 23.07 -1.49
N ASP A 212 -48.81 23.48 -2.73
CA ASP A 212 -47.84 23.43 -3.84
C ASP A 212 -46.47 24.06 -3.50
N THR A 213 -46.45 25.19 -2.78
CA THR A 213 -45.21 25.87 -2.39
C THR A 213 -44.39 25.08 -1.37
N GLU A 214 -45.04 24.40 -0.43
CA GLU A 214 -44.37 23.56 0.57
C GLU A 214 -43.95 22.22 -0.02
N ARG A 215 -44.80 21.64 -0.89
CA ARG A 215 -44.51 20.41 -1.62
C ARG A 215 -43.21 20.54 -2.41
N VAL A 216 -43.06 21.60 -3.21
CA VAL A 216 -41.85 21.82 -4.04
C VAL A 216 -40.58 21.90 -3.19
N VAL A 217 -40.65 22.54 -2.02
CA VAL A 217 -39.50 22.65 -1.11
C VAL A 217 -39.14 21.29 -0.51
N VAL A 218 -40.13 20.55 0.01
CA VAL A 218 -39.91 19.21 0.58
C VAL A 218 -39.41 18.24 -0.48
N GLU A 219 -39.99 18.23 -1.68
CA GLU A 219 -39.57 17.35 -2.78
C GLU A 219 -38.12 17.61 -3.21
N ARG A 220 -37.71 18.88 -3.23
CA ARG A 220 -36.33 19.28 -3.49
C ARG A 220 -35.39 18.80 -2.38
N ASP A 221 -35.70 19.08 -1.12
CA ASP A 221 -34.86 18.67 0.01
C ASP A 221 -34.72 17.14 0.11
N VAL A 222 -35.79 16.40 -0.22
CA VAL A 222 -35.75 14.92 -0.31
C VAL A 222 -34.87 14.47 -1.48
N ALA A 223 -34.92 15.15 -2.62
CA ALA A 223 -34.09 14.84 -3.78
C ALA A 223 -32.60 15.11 -3.49
N ASP A 224 -32.27 16.28 -2.94
CA ASP A 224 -30.92 16.66 -2.54
C ASP A 224 -30.34 15.62 -1.53
N TYR A 225 -31.13 15.26 -0.51
CA TYR A 225 -30.74 14.20 0.44
C TYR A 225 -30.51 12.84 -0.23
N LEU A 226 -31.39 12.43 -1.15
CA LEU A 226 -31.28 11.15 -1.84
C LEU A 226 -30.03 11.10 -2.73
N GLU A 227 -29.72 12.20 -3.43
CA GLU A 227 -28.54 12.33 -4.26
C GLU A 227 -27.27 12.14 -3.43
N ASP A 228 -27.14 12.89 -2.33
CA ASP A 228 -25.99 12.80 -1.43
C ASP A 228 -25.85 11.39 -0.82
N PHE A 229 -26.98 10.80 -0.41
CA PHE A 229 -26.99 9.44 0.15
C PHE A 229 -26.55 8.39 -0.89
N LEU A 230 -27.02 8.49 -2.14
CA LEU A 230 -26.63 7.56 -3.20
C LEU A 230 -25.18 7.75 -3.65
N LEU A 231 -24.67 8.97 -3.62
CA LEU A 231 -23.26 9.25 -3.86
C LEU A 231 -22.39 8.60 -2.78
N LEU A 232 -22.77 8.74 -1.51
CA LEU A 232 -22.14 8.04 -0.39
C LEU A 232 -22.17 6.52 -0.57
N VAL A 233 -23.31 5.96 -0.97
CA VAL A 233 -23.46 4.52 -1.23
C VAL A 233 -22.57 4.03 -2.37
N THR A 234 -22.43 4.84 -3.43
CA THR A 234 -21.57 4.51 -4.56
C THR A 234 -20.11 4.48 -4.12
N LEU A 235 -19.69 5.50 -3.36
CA LEU A 235 -18.35 5.56 -2.78
C LEU A 235 -18.07 4.40 -1.81
N ASP A 236 -19.07 3.93 -1.05
CA ASP A 236 -18.98 2.73 -0.21
C ASP A 236 -18.84 1.43 -1.00
N ARG A 237 -19.47 1.33 -2.18
CA ARG A 237 -19.39 0.13 -3.03
C ARG A 237 -18.05 0.02 -3.74
N ASP A 238 -17.48 1.14 -4.16
CA ASP A 238 -16.15 1.17 -4.80
C ASP A 238 -15.02 0.74 -3.83
N LEU A 239 -15.31 0.67 -2.52
CA LEU A 239 -14.40 0.24 -1.45
C LEU A 239 -14.45 -1.28 -1.15
N GLN A 240 -15.46 -2.01 -1.63
CA GLN A 240 -15.67 -3.45 -1.36
C GLN A 240 -15.12 -4.32 -2.50
#